data_AF-A0A495WD12-F1
#
_entry.id   AF-A0A495WD12-F1
#
_cell.length_a   1.000
_cell.length_b   1.000
_cell.length_c   1.000
_cell.angle_alpha   90.00
_cell.angle_beta   90.00
_cell.angle_gamma   90.00
#
_symmetry.space_group_name_H-M   'P 1'
#
loop_
_entity.id
_entity.type
_entity.pdbx_description
1 polymer ?
#
loop_
_entity_poly.entity_id
_entity_poly.type
_entity_poly.pdbx_seq_one_letter_code
_entity_poly.pdbx_strand_id
1 'polypeptide(L)'
;MSASLFARLAEALAATEIDQKLALTVSVDADWRAGRLDWRDTTPVELHCGRPARPEIVPPKAVPQRSPTTPEGRARLLHAIVHIEFTAINLALDHAARFRGLPQAYYADWIGVAAEEAAHFSLLRKRLASYGHDYGDFPAHAGLWEMAEKTAAAPLARMALVPRLLEARGLDATPPIQRRLAENGDAASARALDIILRDEIGHVGLGDRWFREFCGQRGVDPENAYRELLIAYKAPRPPTPMNEAARLQAGFSAAELAALAKKR
;
A
#
# COMPACT_ATOMS: atom_id res chain seq x y z
N MET A 1 23.33 11.98 -19.78
CA MET A 1 23.56 10.84 -18.87
C MET A 1 22.23 10.56 -18.18
N SER A 2 21.76 9.31 -18.17
CA SER A 2 20.57 8.92 -17.41
C SER A 2 20.87 8.99 -15.91
N ALA A 3 19.91 9.45 -15.11
CA ALA A 3 20.05 9.45 -13.65
C ALA A 3 19.83 8.03 -13.10
N SER A 4 20.47 7.69 -11.98
CA SER A 4 20.23 6.39 -11.33
C SER A 4 18.79 6.29 -10.82
N LEU A 5 18.08 5.21 -11.18
CA LEU A 5 16.73 4.94 -10.66
C LEU A 5 16.75 4.83 -9.13
N PHE A 6 17.68 4.05 -8.58
CA PHE A 6 17.70 3.75 -7.14
C PHE A 6 18.01 4.97 -6.30
N ALA A 7 18.88 5.87 -6.78
CA ALA A 7 19.13 7.15 -6.11
C ALA A 7 17.88 8.03 -6.05
N ARG A 8 17.12 8.10 -7.15
CA ARG A 8 15.88 8.90 -7.24
C ARG A 8 14.75 8.33 -6.39
N LEU A 9 14.61 7.00 -6.35
CA LEU A 9 13.66 6.34 -5.46
C LEU A 9 14.03 6.53 -3.98
N ALA A 10 15.32 6.42 -3.63
CA ALA A 10 15.80 6.66 -2.28
C ALA A 10 15.55 8.11 -1.83
N GLU A 11 15.77 9.09 -2.71
CA GLU A 11 15.45 10.50 -2.46
C GLU A 11 13.96 10.71 -2.16
N ALA A 12 13.07 10.17 -3.00
CA ALA A 12 11.62 10.25 -2.78
C ALA A 12 11.18 9.55 -1.47
N LEU A 13 11.75 8.38 -1.19
CA LEU A 13 11.46 7.62 0.03
C LEU A 13 11.93 8.36 1.29
N ALA A 14 13.08 9.04 1.24
CA ALA A 14 13.67 9.77 2.36
C ALA A 14 12.99 11.10 2.67
N ALA A 15 12.21 11.67 1.75
CA ALA A 15 11.49 12.92 1.98
C ALA A 15 10.58 12.85 3.21
N THR A 16 10.71 13.81 4.12
CA THR A 16 9.88 13.94 5.33
C THR A 16 8.71 14.88 5.13
N GLU A 17 8.86 15.88 4.25
CA GLU A 17 7.79 16.81 3.91
C GLU A 17 6.81 16.19 2.91
N ILE A 18 5.51 16.30 3.21
CA ILE A 18 4.44 15.65 2.45
C ILE A 18 4.46 16.09 0.99
N ASP A 19 4.43 17.40 0.75
CA ASP A 19 4.34 17.94 -0.62
C ASP A 19 5.61 17.65 -1.43
N GLN A 20 6.77 17.64 -0.76
CA GLN A 20 8.04 17.25 -1.38
C GLN A 20 8.01 15.77 -1.78
N LYS A 21 7.56 14.87 -0.89
CA LYS A 21 7.44 13.44 -1.20
C LYS A 21 6.53 13.21 -2.40
N LEU A 22 5.36 13.85 -2.43
CA LEU A 22 4.43 13.73 -3.57
C LEU A 22 5.08 14.22 -4.87
N ALA A 23 5.73 15.38 -4.85
CA ALA A 23 6.39 15.93 -6.03
C ALA A 23 7.53 15.02 -6.54
N LEU A 24 8.35 14.48 -5.64
CA LEU A 24 9.42 13.56 -5.99
C LEU A 24 8.88 12.25 -6.54
N THR A 25 7.85 11.65 -5.93
CA THR A 25 7.20 10.43 -6.43
C THR A 25 6.67 10.62 -7.85
N VAL A 26 5.94 11.71 -8.11
CA VAL A 26 5.43 12.02 -9.45
C VAL A 26 6.57 12.28 -10.45
N SER A 27 7.64 12.95 -10.00
CA SER A 27 8.82 13.18 -10.83
C SER A 27 9.53 11.88 -11.21
N VAL A 28 9.65 10.91 -10.29
CA VAL A 28 10.25 9.60 -10.56
C VAL A 28 9.48 8.89 -11.66
N ASP A 29 8.15 8.86 -11.56
CA ASP A 29 7.27 8.24 -12.55
C ASP A 29 7.36 8.93 -13.93
N ALA A 30 7.36 10.27 -13.95
CA ALA A 30 7.55 11.04 -15.19
C ALA A 30 8.93 10.79 -15.84
N ASP A 31 9.99 10.73 -15.03
CA ASP A 31 11.35 10.43 -15.49
C ASP A 31 11.48 8.99 -16.00
N TRP A 32 10.81 8.03 -15.33
CA TRP A 32 10.74 6.63 -15.74
C TRP A 32 10.08 6.48 -17.11
N ARG A 33 8.87 7.04 -17.30
CA ARG A 33 8.13 6.97 -18.57
C ARG A 33 8.87 7.63 -19.73
N ALA A 34 9.69 8.63 -19.43
CA ALA A 34 10.53 9.30 -20.42
C ALA A 34 11.87 8.60 -20.70
N GLY A 35 12.14 7.44 -20.07
CA GLY A 35 13.37 6.69 -20.26
C GLY A 35 14.62 7.40 -19.72
N ARG A 36 14.46 8.31 -18.75
CA ARG A 36 15.56 9.11 -18.18
C ARG A 36 16.28 8.43 -17.01
N LEU A 37 15.74 7.32 -16.51
CA LEU A 37 16.27 6.61 -15.35
C LEU A 37 16.96 5.30 -15.75
N ASP A 38 18.19 5.11 -15.25
CA ASP A 38 18.92 3.86 -15.39
C ASP A 38 18.58 2.92 -14.23
N TRP A 39 17.95 1.79 -14.57
CA TRP A 39 17.60 0.72 -13.63
C TRP A 39 18.62 -0.43 -13.61
N ARG A 40 19.59 -0.43 -14.53
CA ARG A 40 20.58 -1.51 -14.68
C ARG A 40 21.75 -1.32 -13.73
N ASP A 41 22.10 -0.07 -13.42
CA ASP A 41 23.05 0.23 -12.36
C ASP A 41 22.43 -0.10 -11.00
N THR A 42 22.82 -1.23 -10.43
CA THR A 42 22.34 -1.73 -9.14
C THR A 42 23.20 -1.29 -7.96
N THR A 43 24.01 -0.24 -8.12
CA THR A 43 24.84 0.30 -7.03
C THR A 43 24.02 0.51 -5.75
N PRO A 44 24.50 0.04 -4.58
CA PRO A 44 23.79 0.22 -3.32
C PRO A 44 23.55 1.69 -2.97
N VAL A 45 22.32 1.97 -2.56
CA VAL A 45 21.90 3.22 -1.96
C VAL A 45 21.39 2.95 -0.55
N GLU A 46 21.61 3.88 0.37
CA GLU A 46 21.03 3.81 1.70
C GLU A 46 19.55 4.16 1.63
N LEU A 47 18.70 3.37 2.31
CA LEU A 47 17.25 3.55 2.27
C LEU A 47 16.75 3.97 3.64
N HIS A 48 16.22 5.19 3.70
CA HIS A 48 15.55 5.76 4.85
C HIS A 48 14.12 6.10 4.48
N CYS A 49 13.15 5.64 5.26
CA CYS A 49 11.75 6.04 5.07
C CYS A 49 11.49 7.33 5.86
N GLY A 50 11.45 8.44 5.13
CA GLY A 50 11.14 9.75 5.66
C GLY A 50 9.72 9.79 6.19
N ARG A 51 9.57 10.23 7.44
CA ARG A 51 8.28 10.41 8.11
C ARG A 51 8.03 11.90 8.38
N PRO A 52 6.84 12.43 8.07
CA PRO A 52 6.47 13.78 8.50
C PRO A 52 6.40 13.88 10.02
N ALA A 53 6.48 15.10 10.55
CA ALA A 53 6.41 15.35 11.99
C ALA A 53 5.08 14.91 12.64
N ARG A 54 4.02 14.80 11.85
CA ARG A 54 2.70 14.28 12.22
C ARG A 54 2.19 13.34 11.12
N PRO A 55 1.30 12.37 11.40
CA PRO A 55 0.58 12.15 12.67
C PRO A 55 1.44 11.53 13.78
N GLU A 56 0.96 11.65 15.02
CA GLU A 56 1.48 10.84 16.13
C GLU A 56 1.22 9.35 15.83
N ILE A 57 2.27 8.54 15.95
CA ILE A 57 2.17 7.09 15.77
C ILE A 57 1.92 6.43 17.13
N VAL A 58 0.75 5.83 17.27
CA VAL A 58 0.30 5.14 18.48
C VAL A 58 0.07 3.65 18.21
N PRO A 59 0.05 2.78 19.26
CA PRO A 59 -0.33 1.39 19.10
C PRO A 59 -1.73 1.24 18.49
N PRO A 60 -2.03 0.19 17.70
CA PRO A 60 -3.34 0.03 17.03
C PRO A 60 -4.57 0.13 17.94
N LYS A 61 -4.45 -0.31 19.20
CA LYS A 61 -5.54 -0.25 20.20
C LYS A 61 -5.81 1.16 20.73
N ALA A 62 -4.87 2.08 20.57
CA ALA A 62 -4.96 3.46 21.03
C ALA A 62 -5.51 4.41 19.96
N VAL A 63 -5.76 3.93 18.74
CA VAL A 63 -6.35 4.76 17.68
C VAL A 63 -7.84 5.00 17.99
N PRO A 64 -8.31 6.27 18.03
CA PRO A 64 -9.70 6.60 18.33
C PRO A 64 -10.71 5.94 17.38
N GLN A 65 -11.94 5.73 17.87
CA GLN A 65 -13.01 5.16 17.05
C GLN A 65 -13.37 6.07 15.87
N ARG A 66 -13.61 5.42 14.72
CA ARG A 66 -13.85 6.03 13.41
C ARG A 66 -15.33 5.89 13.05
N SER A 67 -16.19 6.69 13.67
CA SER A 67 -17.64 6.62 13.42
C SER A 67 -18.03 7.41 12.16
N PRO A 68 -18.58 6.79 11.11
CA PRO A 68 -19.04 7.53 9.93
C PRO A 68 -20.34 8.32 10.16
N THR A 69 -20.91 8.33 11.36
CA THR A 69 -22.19 8.99 11.64
C THR A 69 -22.04 10.50 11.86
N THR A 70 -20.96 10.94 12.53
CA THR A 70 -20.72 12.36 12.84
C THR A 70 -19.68 12.97 11.89
N PRO A 71 -19.68 14.30 11.65
CA PRO A 71 -18.65 14.95 10.84
C PRO A 71 -17.21 14.68 11.33
N GLU A 72 -16.97 14.79 12.64
CA GLU A 72 -15.65 14.51 13.22
C GLU A 72 -15.25 13.03 13.06
N GLY A 73 -16.19 12.10 13.24
CA GLY A 73 -15.91 10.69 13.06
C GLY A 73 -15.62 10.33 11.59
N ARG A 74 -16.25 11.01 10.62
CA ARG A 74 -15.90 10.92 9.20
C ARG A 74 -14.52 11.49 8.92
N ALA A 75 -14.15 12.61 9.55
CA ALA A 75 -12.80 13.16 9.44
C ALA A 75 -11.73 12.17 9.94
N ARG A 76 -11.94 11.55 11.11
CA ARG A 76 -11.04 10.50 11.64
C ARG A 76 -10.96 9.28 10.74
N LEU A 77 -12.08 8.86 10.17
CA LEU A 77 -12.13 7.75 9.22
C LEU A 77 -11.33 8.08 7.95
N LEU A 78 -11.57 9.24 7.34
CA LEU A 78 -10.85 9.70 6.15
C LEU A 78 -9.37 9.86 6.42
N HIS A 79 -8.98 10.50 7.54
CA HIS A 79 -7.58 10.65 7.92
C HIS A 79 -6.87 9.29 8.04
N ALA A 80 -7.53 8.29 8.63
CA ALA A 80 -6.95 6.96 8.71
C ALA A 80 -6.70 6.33 7.33
N ILE A 81 -7.57 6.58 6.35
CA ILE A 81 -7.38 6.09 4.98
C ILE A 81 -6.28 6.91 4.28
N VAL A 82 -6.27 8.24 4.44
CA VAL A 82 -5.17 9.11 3.97
C VAL A 82 -3.80 8.63 4.50
N HIS A 83 -3.73 8.20 5.76
CA HIS A 83 -2.51 7.63 6.33
C HIS A 83 -2.10 6.31 5.68
N ILE A 84 -3.07 5.47 5.34
CA ILE A 84 -2.83 4.22 4.60
C ILE A 84 -2.24 4.56 3.22
N GLU A 85 -2.85 5.48 2.46
CA GLU A 85 -2.33 5.88 1.14
C GLU A 85 -0.91 6.48 1.24
N PHE A 86 -0.65 7.33 2.24
CA PHE A 86 0.70 7.86 2.45
C PHE A 86 1.71 6.75 2.75
N THR A 87 1.30 5.74 3.51
CA THR A 87 2.14 4.58 3.78
C THR A 87 2.36 3.74 2.52
N ALA A 88 1.33 3.57 1.69
CA ALA A 88 1.39 2.85 0.42
C ALA A 88 2.37 3.50 -0.59
N ILE A 89 2.42 4.84 -0.67
CA ILE A 89 3.47 5.55 -1.42
C ILE A 89 4.87 5.09 -0.97
N ASN A 90 5.11 5.09 0.33
CA ASN A 90 6.41 4.68 0.88
C ASN A 90 6.69 3.20 0.64
N LEU A 91 5.68 2.34 0.75
CA LEU A 91 5.81 0.90 0.48
C LEU A 91 6.20 0.66 -0.98
N ALA A 92 5.50 1.27 -1.94
CA ALA A 92 5.77 1.12 -3.36
C ALA A 92 7.16 1.67 -3.75
N LEU A 93 7.54 2.84 -3.25
CA LEU A 93 8.89 3.37 -3.41
C LEU A 93 9.94 2.42 -2.82
N ASP A 94 9.70 1.89 -1.62
CA ASP A 94 10.60 0.94 -0.97
C ASP A 94 10.71 -0.37 -1.75
N HIS A 95 9.62 -0.89 -2.33
CA HIS A 95 9.64 -2.09 -3.16
C HIS A 95 10.59 -1.88 -4.34
N ALA A 96 10.39 -0.81 -5.10
CA ALA A 96 11.22 -0.47 -6.26
C ALA A 96 12.68 -0.21 -5.89
N ALA A 97 12.95 0.47 -4.78
CA ALA A 97 14.31 0.88 -4.39
C ALA A 97 15.14 -0.27 -3.80
N ARG A 98 14.48 -1.12 -2.98
CA ARG A 98 15.14 -2.10 -2.13
C ARG A 98 15.58 -3.33 -2.89
N PHE A 99 14.72 -3.85 -3.77
CA PHE A 99 14.97 -5.10 -4.47
C PHE A 99 15.63 -4.85 -5.83
N ARG A 100 16.96 -4.73 -5.79
CA ARG A 100 17.82 -4.47 -6.95
C ARG A 100 18.09 -5.73 -7.76
N GLY A 101 18.36 -5.58 -9.06
CA GLY A 101 18.65 -6.67 -9.99
C GLY A 101 17.42 -7.44 -10.51
N LEU A 102 16.22 -6.90 -10.30
CA LEU A 102 14.97 -7.45 -10.81
C LEU A 102 14.69 -6.99 -12.25
N PRO A 103 13.76 -7.65 -12.98
CA PRO A 103 13.40 -7.23 -14.33
C PRO A 103 12.84 -5.81 -14.37
N GLN A 104 13.03 -5.11 -15.49
CA GLN A 104 12.52 -3.74 -15.70
C GLN A 104 11.04 -3.56 -15.34
N ALA A 105 10.22 -4.58 -15.64
CA ALA A 105 8.80 -4.59 -15.34
C ALA A 105 8.52 -4.39 -13.83
N TYR A 106 9.34 -5.00 -12.95
CA TYR A 106 9.18 -4.87 -11.50
C TYR A 106 9.24 -3.41 -11.07
N TYR A 107 10.25 -2.69 -11.57
CA TYR A 107 10.42 -1.28 -11.28
C TYR A 107 9.28 -0.45 -11.87
N ALA A 108 8.87 -0.71 -13.11
CA ALA A 108 7.75 -0.02 -13.74
C ALA A 108 6.46 -0.16 -12.92
N ASP A 109 6.16 -1.37 -12.46
CA ASP A 109 4.96 -1.66 -11.69
C ASP A 109 4.92 -0.85 -10.38
N TRP A 110 5.97 -0.93 -9.57
CA TRP A 110 5.99 -0.29 -8.26
C TRP A 110 6.18 1.24 -8.33
N ILE A 111 6.81 1.76 -9.38
CA ILE A 111 6.81 3.21 -9.67
C ILE A 111 5.39 3.67 -10.04
N GLY A 112 4.68 2.88 -10.85
CA GLY A 112 3.29 3.14 -11.21
C GLY A 112 2.38 3.19 -9.97
N VAL A 113 2.44 2.16 -9.13
CA VAL A 113 1.69 2.12 -7.85
C VAL A 113 2.04 3.32 -6.99
N ALA A 114 3.32 3.67 -6.82
CA ALA A 114 3.68 4.83 -6.00
C ALA A 114 3.04 6.14 -6.49
N ALA A 115 2.94 6.34 -7.82
CA ALA A 115 2.27 7.49 -8.41
C ALA A 115 0.75 7.45 -8.24
N GLU A 116 0.12 6.28 -8.35
CA GLU A 116 -1.31 6.07 -8.11
C GLU A 116 -1.66 6.35 -6.64
N GLU A 117 -0.86 5.86 -5.69
CA GLU A 117 -1.05 6.14 -4.26
C GLU A 117 -0.82 7.60 -3.91
N ALA A 118 0.07 8.31 -4.61
CA ALA A 118 0.22 9.75 -4.47
C ALA A 118 -1.05 10.51 -4.93
N ALA A 119 -1.72 10.02 -5.97
CA ALA A 119 -3.00 10.55 -6.42
C ALA A 119 -4.13 10.23 -5.44
N HIS A 120 -4.18 9.01 -4.90
CA HIS A 120 -5.16 8.59 -3.87
C HIS A 120 -5.02 9.43 -2.60
N PHE A 121 -3.79 9.59 -2.10
CA PHE A 121 -3.47 10.44 -0.96
C PHE A 121 -3.99 11.87 -1.19
N SER A 122 -3.68 12.46 -2.35
CA SER A 122 -4.08 13.83 -2.68
C SER A 122 -5.60 13.98 -2.77
N LEU A 123 -6.28 13.00 -3.37
CA LEU A 123 -7.73 12.94 -3.46
C LEU A 123 -8.39 12.92 -2.08
N LEU A 124 -7.92 12.03 -1.20
CA LEU A 124 -8.50 11.88 0.14
C LEU A 124 -8.10 13.02 1.08
N ARG A 125 -6.88 13.55 0.99
CA ARG A 125 -6.46 14.75 1.74
C ARG A 125 -7.36 15.93 1.41
N LYS A 126 -7.71 16.12 0.13
CA LYS A 126 -8.69 17.14 -0.29
C LYS A 126 -10.09 16.88 0.28
N ARG A 127 -10.52 15.62 0.38
CA ARG A 127 -11.79 15.27 1.05
C ARG A 127 -11.75 15.57 2.55
N LEU A 128 -10.66 15.23 3.22
CA LEU A 128 -10.43 15.51 4.64
C LEU A 128 -10.46 17.02 4.92
N ALA A 129 -9.84 17.83 4.06
CA ALA A 129 -9.87 19.29 4.15
C ALA A 129 -11.30 19.87 4.13
N SER A 130 -12.26 19.23 3.46
CA SER A 130 -13.66 19.69 3.48
C SER A 130 -14.36 19.49 4.83
N TYR A 131 -13.76 18.70 5.73
CA TYR A 131 -14.16 18.56 7.13
C TYR A 131 -13.38 19.49 8.08
N GLY A 132 -12.54 20.38 7.56
CA GLY A 132 -11.74 21.31 8.35
C GLY A 132 -10.49 20.70 8.99
N HIS A 133 -10.00 19.57 8.46
CA HIS A 133 -8.84 18.85 8.97
C HIS A 133 -7.80 18.59 7.88
N ASP A 134 -6.54 18.38 8.27
CA ASP A 134 -5.47 17.94 7.39
C ASP A 134 -4.85 16.60 7.84
N TYR A 135 -4.07 16.00 6.96
CA TYR A 135 -3.25 14.85 7.30
C TYR A 135 -2.27 15.21 8.42
N GLY A 136 -2.30 14.42 9.48
CA GLY A 136 -1.52 14.66 10.70
C GLY A 136 -2.33 15.15 11.91
N ASP A 137 -3.59 15.59 11.72
CA ASP A 137 -4.42 16.10 12.82
C ASP A 137 -4.90 15.03 13.82
N PHE A 138 -4.97 13.78 13.37
CA PHE A 138 -5.35 12.63 14.20
C PHE A 138 -4.19 11.63 14.33
N PRO A 139 -4.13 10.84 15.41
CA PRO A 139 -3.10 9.80 15.56
C PRO A 139 -3.34 8.63 14.59
N ALA A 140 -2.26 7.94 14.23
CA ALA A 140 -2.26 6.80 13.33
C ALA A 140 -1.41 5.64 13.87
N HIS A 141 -1.35 4.50 13.17
CA HIS A 141 -0.56 3.34 13.59
C HIS A 141 0.40 2.87 12.49
N ALA A 142 1.55 2.30 12.85
CA ALA A 142 2.58 1.91 11.88
C ALA A 142 2.49 0.47 11.33
N GLY A 143 1.39 -0.26 11.58
CA GLY A 143 1.33 -1.71 11.33
C GLY A 143 1.67 -2.19 9.91
N LEU A 144 1.41 -1.38 8.87
CA LEU A 144 1.83 -1.68 7.49
C LEU A 144 3.36 -1.62 7.33
N TRP A 145 3.95 -0.52 7.78
CA TRP A 145 5.40 -0.30 7.68
C TRP A 145 6.21 -1.27 8.54
N GLU A 146 5.72 -1.63 9.73
CA GLU A 146 6.37 -2.64 10.59
C GLU A 146 6.53 -4.00 9.90
N MET A 147 5.57 -4.40 9.06
CA MET A 147 5.68 -5.63 8.27
C MET A 147 6.69 -5.48 7.13
N ALA A 148 6.76 -4.30 6.52
CA ALA A 148 7.77 -4.00 5.51
C ALA A 148 9.19 -4.12 6.10
N GLU A 149 9.43 -3.58 7.29
CA GLU A 149 10.72 -3.70 7.99
C GLU A 149 11.08 -5.16 8.25
N LYS A 150 10.14 -5.98 8.74
CA LYS A 150 10.36 -7.42 8.97
C LYS A 150 10.73 -8.18 7.69
N THR A 151 10.19 -7.77 6.55
CA THR A 151 10.38 -8.44 5.26
C THR A 151 11.43 -7.77 4.37
N ALA A 152 12.19 -6.79 4.88
CA ALA A 152 13.11 -5.98 4.10
C ALA A 152 14.20 -6.79 3.36
N ALA A 153 14.60 -7.95 3.89
CA ALA A 153 15.61 -8.81 3.26
C ALA A 153 15.02 -9.90 2.33
N ALA A 154 13.69 -9.99 2.21
CA ALA A 154 13.02 -11.14 1.60
C ALA A 154 11.94 -10.70 0.61
N PRO A 155 12.26 -10.51 -0.69
CA PRO A 155 11.30 -10.03 -1.68
C PRO A 155 10.05 -10.92 -1.79
N LEU A 156 10.21 -12.25 -1.72
CA LEU A 156 9.10 -13.20 -1.70
C LEU A 156 8.18 -12.96 -0.49
N ALA A 157 8.75 -12.81 0.71
CA ALA A 157 7.96 -12.53 1.91
C ALA A 157 7.30 -11.14 1.83
N ARG A 158 7.98 -10.14 1.24
CA ARG A 158 7.43 -8.80 1.06
C ARG A 158 6.17 -8.83 0.21
N MET A 159 6.23 -9.44 -0.98
CA MET A 159 5.07 -9.51 -1.89
C MET A 159 3.89 -10.27 -1.27
N ALA A 160 4.18 -11.33 -0.50
CA ALA A 160 3.16 -12.10 0.21
C ALA A 160 2.49 -11.33 1.35
N LEU A 161 3.27 -10.65 2.18
CA LEU A 161 2.78 -10.18 3.49
C LEU A 161 2.41 -8.70 3.50
N VAL A 162 2.84 -7.91 2.52
CA VAL A 162 2.46 -6.50 2.43
C VAL A 162 1.33 -6.34 1.38
N PRO A 163 1.56 -6.41 0.06
CA PRO A 163 0.47 -6.27 -0.91
C PRO A 163 -0.64 -7.32 -0.79
N ARG A 164 -0.30 -8.61 -0.83
CA ARG A 164 -1.33 -9.69 -0.86
C ARG A 164 -2.10 -9.85 0.46
N LEU A 165 -1.50 -9.50 1.59
CA LEU A 165 -2.11 -9.72 2.90
C LEU A 165 -2.65 -8.44 3.53
N LEU A 166 -1.81 -7.42 3.69
CA LEU A 166 -2.15 -6.24 4.49
C LEU A 166 -2.87 -5.20 3.64
N GLU A 167 -2.39 -4.91 2.43
CA GLU A 167 -3.05 -3.96 1.51
C GLU A 167 -4.36 -4.55 0.97
N ALA A 168 -4.39 -5.85 0.66
CA ALA A 168 -5.63 -6.57 0.29
C ALA A 168 -6.78 -6.49 1.32
N ARG A 169 -6.53 -6.05 2.55
CA ARG A 169 -7.60 -5.75 3.53
C ARG A 169 -8.46 -4.56 3.09
N GLY A 170 -7.90 -3.64 2.31
CA GLY A 170 -8.63 -2.54 1.67
C GLY A 170 -9.76 -3.05 0.79
N LEU A 171 -9.54 -4.15 0.05
CA LEU A 171 -10.57 -4.79 -0.78
C LEU A 171 -11.78 -5.26 0.02
N ASP A 172 -11.54 -5.71 1.26
CA ASP A 172 -12.57 -6.24 2.14
C ASP A 172 -13.26 -5.12 2.96
N ALA A 173 -12.49 -4.15 3.43
CA ALA A 173 -12.94 -3.11 4.35
C ALA A 173 -13.62 -1.93 3.64
N THR A 174 -13.25 -1.62 2.41
CA THR A 174 -13.75 -0.45 1.68
C THR A 174 -15.25 -0.52 1.37
N PRO A 175 -15.81 -1.64 0.84
CA PRO A 175 -17.24 -1.72 0.51
C PRO A 175 -18.21 -1.38 1.66
N PRO A 176 -18.06 -1.92 2.89
CA PRO A 176 -18.94 -1.52 4.00
C PRO A 176 -18.73 -0.05 4.42
N ILE A 177 -17.49 0.47 4.33
CA ILE A 177 -17.21 1.88 4.62
C ILE A 177 -17.95 2.79 3.63
N GLN A 178 -17.88 2.49 2.33
CA GLN A 178 -18.56 3.25 1.28
C GLN A 178 -20.07 3.30 1.48
N ARG A 179 -20.70 2.14 1.73
CA ARG A 179 -22.14 2.07 2.01
C ARG A 179 -22.50 2.94 3.19
N ARG A 180 -21.74 2.83 4.28
CA ARG A 180 -21.99 3.58 5.50
C ARG A 180 -21.79 5.08 5.32
N LEU A 181 -20.80 5.53 4.56
CA LEU A 181 -20.62 6.94 4.20
C LEU A 181 -21.81 7.47 3.40
N ALA A 182 -22.25 6.73 2.38
CA ALA A 182 -23.40 7.09 1.54
C ALA A 182 -24.70 7.18 2.35
N GLU A 183 -24.99 6.17 3.20
CA GLU A 183 -26.14 6.15 4.12
C GLU A 183 -26.17 7.34 5.08
N ASN A 184 -24.99 7.88 5.41
CA ASN A 184 -24.84 9.02 6.31
C ASN A 184 -24.69 10.36 5.57
N GLY A 185 -25.01 10.40 4.27
CA GLY A 185 -25.05 11.63 3.48
C GLY A 185 -23.69 12.10 2.93
N ASP A 186 -22.65 11.28 3.02
CA ASP A 186 -21.32 11.57 2.45
C ASP A 186 -21.04 10.73 1.19
N ALA A 187 -21.89 10.92 0.18
CA ALA A 187 -21.71 10.28 -1.11
C ALA A 187 -20.42 10.73 -1.84
N ALA A 188 -19.87 11.90 -1.49
CA ALA A 188 -18.64 12.41 -2.09
C ALA A 188 -17.42 11.58 -1.67
N SER A 189 -17.30 11.24 -0.39
CA SER A 189 -16.22 10.37 0.08
C SER A 189 -16.41 8.93 -0.38
N ALA A 190 -17.65 8.42 -0.45
CA ALA A 190 -17.92 7.09 -1.00
C ALA A 190 -17.42 6.95 -2.46
N ARG A 191 -17.65 7.97 -3.30
CA ARG A 191 -17.14 8.02 -4.69
C ARG A 191 -15.61 8.12 -4.77
N ALA A 192 -14.97 8.82 -3.83
CA ALA A 192 -13.51 8.85 -3.79
C ALA A 192 -12.95 7.45 -3.52
N LEU A 193 -13.59 6.70 -2.61
CA LEU A 193 -13.22 5.32 -2.33
C LEU A 193 -13.54 4.34 -3.47
N ASP A 194 -14.50 4.66 -4.37
CA ASP A 194 -14.77 3.83 -5.56
C ASP A 194 -13.57 3.83 -6.51
N ILE A 195 -12.93 4.99 -6.67
CA ILE A 195 -11.72 5.14 -7.50
C ILE A 195 -10.60 4.29 -6.90
N ILE A 196 -10.36 4.44 -5.60
CA ILE A 196 -9.28 3.74 -4.89
C ILE A 196 -9.51 2.23 -4.91
N LEU A 197 -10.73 1.75 -4.62
CA LEU A 197 -11.03 0.32 -4.63
C LEU A 197 -10.79 -0.32 -6.00
N ARG A 198 -11.10 0.40 -7.10
CA ARG A 198 -10.84 -0.08 -8.46
C ARG A 198 -9.34 -0.27 -8.70
N ASP A 199 -8.54 0.71 -8.30
CA ASP A 199 -7.08 0.72 -8.55
C ASP A 199 -6.36 -0.27 -7.61
N GLU A 200 -6.84 -0.41 -6.37
CA GLU A 200 -6.31 -1.33 -5.36
C GLU A 200 -6.40 -2.81 -5.77
N ILE A 201 -7.40 -3.20 -6.58
CA ILE A 201 -7.45 -4.56 -7.15
C ILE A 201 -6.21 -4.80 -8.02
N GLY A 202 -5.78 -3.79 -8.77
CA GLY A 202 -4.56 -3.81 -9.57
C GLY A 202 -3.31 -3.90 -8.70
N HIS A 203 -3.20 -3.06 -7.66
CA HIS A 203 -2.05 -3.06 -6.75
C HIS A 203 -1.84 -4.41 -6.05
N VAL A 204 -2.92 -4.98 -5.51
CA VAL A 204 -2.91 -6.31 -4.89
C VAL A 204 -2.57 -7.38 -5.93
N GLY A 205 -3.07 -7.26 -7.16
CA GLY A 205 -2.76 -8.15 -8.27
C GLY A 205 -1.30 -8.12 -8.70
N LEU A 206 -0.65 -6.96 -8.67
CA LEU A 206 0.80 -6.83 -8.88
C LEU A 206 1.57 -7.57 -7.77
N GLY A 207 1.11 -7.44 -6.53
CA GLY A 207 1.62 -8.21 -5.40
C GLY A 207 1.51 -9.72 -5.58
N ASP A 208 0.36 -10.21 -6.03
CA ASP A 208 0.13 -11.64 -6.32
C ASP A 208 1.03 -12.14 -7.44
N ARG A 209 1.10 -11.40 -8.54
CA ARG A 209 1.94 -11.75 -9.69
C ARG A 209 3.41 -11.87 -9.30
N TRP A 210 3.97 -10.87 -8.62
CA TRP A 210 5.39 -10.91 -8.23
C TRP A 210 5.69 -11.95 -7.15
N PHE A 211 4.74 -12.21 -6.24
CA PHE A 211 4.85 -13.33 -5.31
C PHE A 211 4.95 -14.66 -6.06
N ARG A 212 4.05 -14.92 -7.01
CA ARG A 212 4.04 -16.16 -7.80
C ARG A 212 5.28 -16.30 -8.69
N GLU A 213 5.74 -15.21 -9.30
CA GLU A 213 7.01 -15.17 -10.04
C GLU A 213 8.19 -15.58 -9.15
N PHE A 214 8.28 -15.00 -7.94
CA PHE A 214 9.32 -15.34 -6.96
C PHE A 214 9.21 -16.78 -6.41
N CYS A 215 8.01 -17.34 -6.35
CA CYS A 215 7.80 -18.76 -6.05
C CYS A 215 8.32 -19.63 -7.19
N GLY A 216 7.97 -19.29 -8.44
CA GLY A 216 8.40 -20.01 -9.64
C GLY A 216 9.92 -20.05 -9.78
N GLN A 217 10.59 -18.91 -9.58
CA GLN A 217 12.06 -18.82 -9.60
C GLN A 217 12.74 -19.68 -8.53
N ARG A 218 12.06 -19.96 -7.40
CA ARG A 218 12.54 -20.81 -6.31
C ARG A 218 12.05 -22.26 -6.41
N GLY A 219 11.18 -22.58 -7.37
CA GLY A 219 10.58 -23.90 -7.51
C GLY A 219 9.68 -24.32 -6.34
N VAL A 220 9.03 -23.36 -5.66
CA VAL A 220 8.13 -23.64 -4.52
C VAL A 220 6.67 -23.41 -4.89
N ASP A 221 5.78 -24.20 -4.29
CA ASP A 221 4.32 -24.04 -4.44
C ASP A 221 3.86 -22.72 -3.77
N PRO A 222 3.21 -21.80 -4.50
CA PRO A 222 2.82 -20.50 -3.96
C PRO A 222 1.89 -20.58 -2.74
N GLU A 223 0.90 -21.46 -2.77
CA GLU A 223 -0.10 -21.59 -1.72
C GLU A 223 0.50 -22.17 -0.42
N ASN A 224 1.41 -23.14 -0.52
CA ASN A 224 2.19 -23.64 0.60
C ASN A 224 3.15 -22.56 1.14
N ALA A 225 3.92 -21.93 0.26
CA ALA A 225 4.86 -20.86 0.64
C ALA A 225 4.13 -19.72 1.37
N TYR A 226 2.95 -19.33 0.89
CA TYR A 226 2.15 -18.29 1.53
C TYR A 226 1.74 -18.69 2.95
N ARG A 227 1.24 -19.92 3.14
CA ARG A 227 0.88 -20.44 4.49
C ARG A 227 2.07 -20.48 5.44
N GLU A 228 3.24 -20.90 4.95
CA GLU A 228 4.47 -20.93 5.74
C GLU A 228 4.92 -19.52 6.14
N LEU A 229 4.87 -18.55 5.22
CA LEU A 229 5.21 -17.16 5.49
C LEU A 229 4.26 -16.53 6.52
N LEU A 230 2.96 -16.81 6.45
CA LEU A 230 1.99 -16.35 7.45
C LEU A 230 2.39 -16.81 8.87
N ILE A 231 2.89 -18.04 9.01
CA ILE A 231 3.34 -18.61 10.29
C ILE A 231 4.68 -18.02 10.70
N ALA A 232 5.67 -18.05 9.80
CA ALA A 232 7.05 -17.64 10.06
C ALA A 232 7.13 -16.18 10.53
N TYR A 233 6.32 -15.30 9.92
CA TYR A 233 6.29 -13.87 10.26
C TYR A 233 5.23 -13.51 11.32
N LYS A 234 4.54 -14.51 11.89
CA LYS A 234 3.41 -14.31 12.82
C LYS A 234 2.41 -13.30 12.26
N ALA A 235 2.13 -13.41 10.96
CA ALA A 235 1.33 -12.45 10.24
C ALA A 235 -0.14 -12.52 10.72
N PRO A 236 -0.85 -11.39 10.76
CA PRO A 236 -2.24 -11.42 11.15
C PRO A 236 -3.08 -12.13 10.07
N ARG A 237 -4.19 -12.75 10.45
CA ARG A 237 -5.08 -13.40 9.48
C ARG A 237 -5.75 -12.38 8.56
N PRO A 238 -6.12 -12.80 7.33
CA PRO A 238 -7.08 -12.03 6.53
C PRO A 238 -8.39 -11.81 7.31
N PRO A 239 -9.01 -10.63 7.19
CA PRO A 239 -10.31 -10.38 7.79
C PRO A 239 -11.38 -11.26 7.13
N THR A 240 -12.42 -11.60 7.89
CA THR A 240 -13.60 -12.31 7.38
C THR A 240 -14.87 -11.51 7.65
N PRO A 241 -15.82 -11.42 6.69
CA PRO A 241 -15.77 -12.01 5.35
C PRO A 241 -14.78 -11.28 4.43
N MET A 242 -14.16 -12.02 3.51
CA MET A 242 -13.33 -11.46 2.45
C MET A 242 -14.21 -11.03 1.26
N ASN A 243 -13.79 -10.01 0.53
CA ASN A 243 -14.33 -9.67 -0.78
C ASN A 243 -13.76 -10.64 -1.83
N GLU A 244 -14.38 -11.82 -1.94
CA GLU A 244 -13.90 -12.88 -2.82
C GLU A 244 -13.85 -12.45 -4.29
N ALA A 245 -14.83 -11.68 -4.76
CA ALA A 245 -14.86 -11.20 -6.13
C ALA A 245 -13.66 -10.31 -6.45
N ALA A 246 -13.32 -9.35 -5.59
CA ALA A 246 -12.16 -8.48 -5.77
C ALA A 246 -10.84 -9.26 -5.65
N ARG A 247 -10.73 -10.19 -4.68
CA ARG A 247 -9.53 -11.01 -4.52
C ARG A 247 -9.31 -11.97 -5.70
N LEU A 248 -10.36 -12.57 -6.26
CA LEU A 248 -10.25 -13.37 -7.49
C LEU A 248 -9.74 -12.52 -8.66
N GLN A 249 -10.24 -11.29 -8.82
CA GLN A 249 -9.76 -10.36 -9.84
C GLN A 249 -8.29 -9.98 -9.62
N ALA A 250 -7.86 -9.88 -8.36
CA ALA A 250 -6.48 -9.64 -7.97
C ALA A 250 -5.57 -10.90 -8.06
N GLY A 251 -6.03 -12.01 -8.66
CA GLY A 251 -5.19 -13.18 -8.96
C GLY A 251 -5.19 -14.30 -7.92
N PHE A 252 -5.92 -14.16 -6.81
CA PHE A 252 -6.09 -15.26 -5.86
C PHE A 252 -6.88 -16.40 -6.48
N SER A 253 -6.54 -17.66 -6.14
CA SER A 253 -7.33 -18.79 -6.59
C SER A 253 -8.54 -19.03 -5.66
N ALA A 254 -9.63 -19.57 -6.21
CA ALA A 254 -10.80 -19.95 -5.41
C ALA A 254 -10.43 -20.95 -4.30
N ALA A 255 -9.50 -21.88 -4.59
CA ALA A 255 -9.01 -22.84 -3.61
C ALA A 255 -8.21 -22.17 -2.48
N GLU A 256 -7.37 -21.19 -2.80
CA GLU A 256 -6.64 -20.40 -1.81
C GLU A 256 -7.60 -19.61 -0.90
N LEU A 257 -8.58 -18.91 -1.49
CA LEU A 257 -9.58 -18.15 -0.72
C LEU A 257 -10.41 -19.06 0.19
N ALA A 258 -10.86 -20.21 -0.31
CA ALA A 258 -11.57 -21.20 0.49
C ALA A 258 -10.72 -21.75 1.65
N ALA A 259 -9.41 -21.90 1.46
CA ALA A 259 -8.50 -22.32 2.52
C ALA A 259 -8.30 -21.22 3.58
N LEU A 260 -8.19 -19.94 3.16
CA LEU A 260 -8.04 -18.79 4.06
C LEU A 260 -9.31 -18.51 4.89
N ALA A 261 -10.49 -18.81 4.34
CA ALA A 261 -11.77 -18.62 5.02
C ALA A 261 -12.01 -19.62 6.17
N LYS A 262 -11.31 -20.76 6.19
CA LYS A 262 -11.44 -21.76 7.27
C LYS A 262 -10.84 -21.21 8.56
N LYS A 263 -11.66 -21.09 9.61
CA LYS A 263 -11.16 -20.86 10.98
C LYS A 263 -10.40 -22.12 11.41
N ARG A 264 -9.12 -21.98 11.76
CA ARG A 264 -8.45 -22.97 12.62
C ARG A 264 -9.17 -23.06 13.96
#